data_AF-A0A090VS86-F1
#
_entry.id   AF-A0A090VS86-F1
#
_cell.length_a   1.000
_cell.length_b   1.000
_cell.length_c   1.000
_cell.angle_alpha   90.00
_cell.angle_beta   90.00
_cell.angle_gamma   90.00
#
_symmetry.space_group_name_H-M   'P 1'
#
loop_
_entity.id
_entity.type
_entity.pdbx_description
1 polymer ?
#
loop_
_entity_poly.entity_id
_entity_poly.type
_entity_poly.pdbx_seq_one_letter_code
_entity_poly.pdbx_strand_id
1 'polypeptide(L)'
;MRQIFYSFRTLNWQGRIITEYGSSELIDLYPKSISKNTVSLFAKIDDAGTVEGQMRAIKTGHKARSYRNRYNNVDEDEFIVNLENKFDGMEIEEFTVINSKDLGKPVVENCKFSIESQADIIDDKIYFSPMFFFKMEENPFKLEKREFPIDFGYPSDDIYRFNITLPEGYTVVSAPQSKKLELPDNLGSFTYQVKVQGSTVQLIIDSKINVPIVSPIYYDALKSYFSGLIEAENEQIVLTKT
;
A
#
# COMPACT_ATOMS: atom_id res chain seq x y z
N MET A 1 -13.49 -20.58 13.93
CA MET A 1 -12.91 -19.61 14.90
C MET A 1 -13.14 -18.21 14.33
N ARG A 2 -14.06 -17.40 14.88
CA ARG A 2 -14.28 -16.02 14.41
C ARG A 2 -13.14 -15.16 14.96
N GLN A 3 -12.24 -14.69 14.11
CA GLN A 3 -11.17 -13.79 14.52
C GLN A 3 -11.77 -12.39 14.71
N ILE A 4 -11.85 -11.94 15.97
CA ILE A 4 -12.34 -10.61 16.32
C ILE A 4 -11.16 -9.66 16.20
N PHE A 5 -11.23 -8.70 15.28
CA PHE A 5 -10.23 -7.65 15.13
C PHE A 5 -10.62 -6.48 16.02
N TYR A 6 -9.78 -6.09 16.99
CA TYR A 6 -10.03 -4.95 17.88
C TYR A 6 -9.72 -3.62 17.18
N SER A 7 -10.16 -2.49 17.77
CA SER A 7 -9.88 -1.17 17.20
C SER A 7 -8.39 -0.89 17.39
N PHE A 8 -7.73 -0.19 16.47
CA PHE A 8 -6.32 0.18 16.63
C PHE A 8 -6.08 0.89 17.98
N ARG A 9 -7.02 1.75 18.39
CA ARG A 9 -6.97 2.50 19.66
C ARG A 9 -7.09 1.62 20.92
N THR A 10 -7.54 0.36 20.78
CA THR A 10 -7.73 -0.58 21.89
C THR A 10 -6.67 -1.68 21.91
N LEU A 11 -5.64 -1.61 21.05
CA LEU A 11 -4.49 -2.50 21.09
C LEU A 11 -3.48 -1.92 22.08
N ASN A 12 -3.66 -2.20 23.37
CA ASN A 12 -2.90 -1.59 24.46
C ASN A 12 -2.10 -2.62 25.27
N TRP A 13 -1.16 -3.29 24.61
CA TRP A 13 -0.21 -4.24 25.21
C TRP A 13 -0.83 -5.50 25.81
N GLN A 14 -1.47 -5.41 26.97
CA GLN A 14 -1.97 -6.55 27.71
C GLN A 14 -3.35 -6.27 28.30
N GLY A 15 -4.24 -7.24 28.16
CA GLY A 15 -5.53 -7.29 28.84
C GLY A 15 -5.43 -8.22 30.04
N ARG A 16 -6.31 -8.03 31.02
CA ARG A 16 -6.47 -8.99 32.12
C ARG A 16 -7.80 -9.71 31.96
N ILE A 17 -7.76 -11.02 31.78
CA ILE A 17 -8.94 -11.88 31.85
C ILE A 17 -9.13 -12.24 33.31
N ILE A 18 -10.35 -12.05 33.82
CA ILE A 18 -10.77 -12.48 35.15
C ILE A 18 -11.83 -13.55 34.94
N THR A 19 -11.62 -14.75 35.48
CA THR A 19 -12.59 -15.86 35.39
C THR A 19 -13.63 -15.74 36.50
N GLU A 20 -14.79 -16.40 36.33
CA GLU A 20 -15.85 -16.44 37.35
C GLU A 20 -15.37 -16.96 38.71
N TYR A 21 -14.30 -17.77 38.73
CA TYR A 21 -13.71 -18.33 39.95
C TYR A 21 -12.56 -17.48 40.52
N GLY A 22 -12.40 -16.24 40.06
CA GLY A 22 -11.45 -15.27 40.62
C GLY A 22 -9.99 -15.45 40.18
N SER A 23 -9.69 -16.40 39.29
CA SER A 23 -8.36 -16.47 38.68
C SER A 23 -8.18 -15.36 37.64
N SER A 24 -6.97 -14.82 37.54
CA SER A 24 -6.64 -13.78 36.56
C SER A 24 -5.43 -14.14 35.73
N GLU A 25 -5.50 -13.91 34.42
CA GLU A 25 -4.38 -14.09 33.49
C GLU A 25 -4.19 -12.83 32.65
N LEU A 26 -2.94 -12.52 32.32
CA LEU A 26 -2.61 -11.47 31.36
C LEU A 26 -2.61 -12.08 29.95
N ILE A 27 -3.38 -11.48 29.05
CA ILE A 27 -3.42 -11.86 27.64
C ILE A 27 -2.82 -10.76 26.79
N ASP A 28 -1.98 -11.15 25.82
CA ASP A 28 -1.49 -10.24 24.80
C ASP A 28 -2.63 -9.80 23.90
N LEU A 29 -2.84 -8.48 23.80
CA LEU A 29 -3.89 -7.91 22.97
C LEU A 29 -3.43 -7.63 21.55
N TYR A 30 -2.12 -7.72 21.27
CA TYR A 30 -1.63 -7.50 19.93
C TYR A 30 -2.02 -8.66 19.00
N PRO A 31 -2.59 -8.34 17.81
CA PRO A 31 -2.95 -9.35 16.85
C PRO A 31 -1.72 -10.05 16.30
N LYS A 32 -1.74 -11.38 16.32
CA LYS A 32 -0.70 -12.21 15.69
C LYS A 32 -0.97 -12.47 14.20
N SER A 33 -2.18 -12.18 13.72
CA SER A 33 -2.53 -12.37 12.32
C SER A 33 -2.10 -11.20 11.45
N ILE A 34 -1.50 -11.53 10.30
CA ILE A 34 -1.07 -10.55 9.32
C ILE A 34 -2.29 -9.92 8.66
N SER A 35 -2.35 -8.58 8.68
CA SER A 35 -3.34 -7.81 7.96
C SER A 35 -2.85 -7.48 6.55
N LYS A 36 -3.47 -8.08 5.54
CA LYS A 36 -3.05 -7.94 4.14
C LYS A 36 -3.86 -6.92 3.36
N ASN A 37 -3.19 -6.18 2.50
CA ASN A 37 -3.78 -5.37 1.43
C ASN A 37 -3.05 -5.72 0.13
N THR A 38 -3.82 -6.21 -0.85
CA THR A 38 -3.28 -6.59 -2.16
C THR A 38 -3.96 -5.76 -3.22
N VAL A 39 -3.20 -4.93 -3.91
CA VAL A 39 -3.67 -4.06 -4.98
C VAL A 39 -3.14 -4.59 -6.31
N SER A 40 -4.06 -4.94 -7.21
CA SER A 40 -3.75 -5.24 -8.60
C SER A 40 -4.19 -4.06 -9.47
N LEU A 41 -3.29 -3.56 -10.29
CA LEU A 41 -3.54 -2.46 -11.22
C LEU A 41 -3.26 -2.93 -12.64
N PHE A 42 -4.20 -2.67 -13.54
CA PHE A 42 -3.98 -2.72 -14.98
C PHE A 42 -4.12 -1.29 -15.49
N ALA A 43 -3.02 -0.72 -15.97
CA ALA A 43 -2.96 0.65 -16.44
C ALA A 43 -2.50 0.67 -17.90
N LYS A 44 -2.95 1.67 -18.65
CA LYS A 44 -2.49 2.00 -19.99
C LYS A 44 -2.10 3.48 -19.99
N ILE A 45 -0.91 3.76 -20.48
CA ILE A 45 -0.43 5.14 -20.71
C ILE A 45 -0.67 5.46 -22.19
N ASP A 46 -1.19 6.64 -22.48
CA ASP A 46 -1.30 7.16 -23.84
C ASP A 46 -0.16 8.15 -24.19
N ASP A 47 -0.15 8.60 -25.44
CA ASP A 47 0.83 9.55 -25.96
C ASP A 47 0.71 10.96 -25.36
N ALA A 48 -0.40 11.27 -24.66
CA ALA A 48 -0.64 12.53 -23.97
C ALA A 48 -0.24 12.48 -22.49
N GLY A 49 0.19 11.31 -22.00
CA GLY A 49 0.59 11.09 -20.61
C GLY A 49 -0.58 10.84 -19.66
N THR A 50 -1.78 10.61 -20.21
CA THR A 50 -2.96 10.18 -19.46
C THR A 50 -2.82 8.69 -19.12
N VAL A 51 -3.22 8.35 -17.90
CA VAL A 51 -3.27 6.97 -17.41
C VAL A 51 -4.71 6.55 -17.20
N GLU A 52 -5.15 5.56 -17.96
CA GLU A 52 -6.43 4.90 -17.76
C GLU A 52 -6.20 3.51 -17.17
N GLY A 53 -7.05 3.08 -16.24
CA GLY A 53 -6.84 1.79 -15.63
C GLY A 53 -8.00 1.22 -14.82
N GLN A 54 -7.79 -0.03 -14.44
CA GLN A 54 -8.64 -0.77 -13.52
C GLN A 54 -7.81 -1.20 -12.31
N MET A 55 -8.30 -0.84 -11.13
CA MET A 55 -7.75 -1.26 -9.85
C MET A 55 -8.67 -2.29 -9.21
N ARG A 56 -8.07 -3.33 -8.64
CA ARG A 56 -8.72 -4.25 -7.71
C ARG A 56 -7.91 -4.36 -6.42
N ALA A 57 -8.49 -3.93 -5.31
CA ALA A 57 -7.86 -3.99 -4.00
C ALA A 57 -8.59 -4.99 -3.08
N ILE A 58 -7.86 -5.96 -2.53
CA ILE A 58 -8.37 -6.94 -1.57
C ILE A 58 -7.77 -6.64 -0.19
N LYS A 59 -8.63 -6.47 0.81
CA LYS A 59 -8.22 -6.13 2.18
C LYS A 59 -8.70 -7.21 3.15
N THR A 60 -7.80 -7.60 4.06
CA THR A 60 -8.07 -8.59 5.13
C THR A 60 -7.64 -8.06 6.50
N GLY A 61 -8.18 -8.65 7.57
CA GLY A 61 -7.83 -8.28 8.94
C GLY A 61 -8.18 -6.83 9.31
N HIS A 62 -7.28 -6.17 10.02
CA HIS A 62 -7.45 -4.78 10.47
C HIS A 62 -7.60 -3.80 9.30
N LYS A 63 -6.88 -3.99 8.18
CA LYS A 63 -7.05 -3.17 6.97
C LYS A 63 -8.46 -3.27 6.39
N ALA A 64 -9.07 -4.45 6.42
CA ALA A 64 -10.47 -4.63 6.03
C ALA A 64 -11.42 -3.90 6.98
N ARG A 65 -11.18 -3.98 8.29
CA ARG A 65 -11.96 -3.25 9.30
C ARG A 65 -11.84 -1.73 9.11
N SER A 66 -10.62 -1.22 8.95
CA SER A 66 -10.36 0.21 8.71
C SER A 66 -11.03 0.70 7.42
N TYR A 67 -11.03 -0.12 6.37
CA TYR A 67 -11.77 0.21 5.15
C TYR A 67 -13.27 0.32 5.42
N ARG A 68 -13.89 -0.68 6.07
CA ARG A 68 -15.32 -0.66 6.42
C ARG A 68 -15.71 0.55 7.26
N ASN A 69 -14.86 0.93 8.22
CA ASN A 69 -15.09 2.12 9.04
C ASN A 69 -15.05 3.41 8.23
N ARG A 70 -14.27 3.46 7.13
CA ARG A 70 -14.25 4.64 6.26
C ARG A 70 -15.42 4.63 5.29
N TYR A 71 -15.69 3.49 4.65
CA TYR A 71 -16.69 3.36 3.60
C TYR A 71 -18.14 3.29 4.12
N ASN A 72 -18.42 2.53 5.19
CA ASN A 72 -19.80 2.36 5.67
C ASN A 72 -20.34 3.53 6.51
N ASN A 73 -19.50 4.51 6.84
CA ASN A 73 -19.86 5.66 7.69
C ASN A 73 -20.13 6.94 6.90
N VAL A 74 -19.98 6.89 5.57
CA VAL A 74 -20.26 7.99 4.64
C VAL A 74 -21.14 7.44 3.52
N ASP A 75 -21.72 8.35 2.73
CA ASP A 75 -22.38 7.95 1.48
C ASP A 75 -21.35 7.48 0.44
N GLU A 76 -21.77 6.64 -0.52
CA GLU A 76 -20.87 6.13 -1.56
C GLU A 76 -20.33 7.26 -2.45
N ASP A 77 -21.16 8.23 -2.83
CA ASP A 77 -20.74 9.36 -3.66
C ASP A 77 -19.73 10.22 -2.90
N GLU A 78 -19.95 10.43 -1.60
CA GLU A 78 -19.00 11.13 -0.74
C GLU A 78 -17.68 10.35 -0.61
N PHE A 79 -17.73 9.02 -0.54
CA PHE A 79 -16.54 8.19 -0.50
C PHE A 79 -15.73 8.29 -1.79
N ILE A 80 -16.39 8.28 -2.95
CA ILE A 80 -15.77 8.42 -4.27
C ILE A 80 -15.09 9.78 -4.39
N VAL A 81 -15.79 10.87 -4.06
CA VAL A 81 -15.21 12.23 -4.08
C VAL A 81 -14.00 12.34 -3.16
N ASN A 82 -14.04 11.72 -1.98
CA ASN A 82 -12.89 11.69 -1.07
C ASN A 82 -11.70 10.88 -1.65
N LEU A 83 -11.97 9.86 -2.47
CA LEU A 83 -10.94 9.06 -3.13
C LEU A 83 -10.30 9.83 -4.29
N GLU A 84 -11.11 10.51 -5.10
CA GLU A 84 -10.65 11.40 -6.19
C GLU A 84 -9.78 12.53 -5.65
N ASN A 85 -10.26 13.24 -4.62
CA ASN A 85 -9.52 14.33 -3.98
C ASN A 85 -8.21 13.87 -3.34
N LYS A 86 -8.12 12.60 -2.93
CA LYS A 86 -6.89 12.06 -2.34
C LYS A 86 -5.78 11.89 -3.38
N PHE A 87 -6.13 11.63 -4.63
CA PHE A 87 -5.19 11.29 -5.69
C PHE A 87 -5.08 12.38 -6.77
N ASP A 88 -5.44 13.62 -6.42
CA ASP A 88 -5.30 14.88 -7.19
C ASP A 88 -5.37 14.71 -8.72
N GLY A 89 -6.58 14.87 -9.28
CA GLY A 89 -6.82 14.73 -10.72
C GLY A 89 -7.25 13.33 -11.17
N MET A 90 -7.55 12.42 -10.24
CA MET A 90 -8.19 11.14 -10.54
C MET A 90 -9.69 11.33 -10.76
N GLU A 91 -10.21 10.79 -11.86
CA GLU A 91 -11.64 10.63 -12.11
C GLU A 91 -12.04 9.16 -12.02
N ILE A 92 -13.12 8.86 -11.31
CA ILE A 92 -13.61 7.49 -11.12
C ILE A 92 -14.86 7.25 -11.97
N GLU A 93 -14.75 6.34 -12.94
CA GLU A 93 -15.85 6.00 -13.84
C GLU A 93 -16.76 4.89 -13.28
N GLU A 94 -16.16 3.89 -12.65
CA GLU A 94 -16.88 2.75 -12.08
C GLU A 94 -16.30 2.41 -10.71
N PHE A 95 -17.16 2.27 -9.71
CA PHE A 95 -16.74 1.93 -8.35
C PHE A 95 -17.65 0.85 -7.77
N THR A 96 -17.05 -0.20 -7.20
CA THR A 96 -17.82 -1.26 -6.53
C THR A 96 -17.10 -1.79 -5.30
N VAL A 97 -17.86 -2.05 -4.24
CA VAL A 97 -17.36 -2.67 -3.01
C VAL A 97 -18.12 -3.95 -2.71
N ILE A 98 -17.38 -5.06 -2.55
CA ILE A 98 -17.91 -6.38 -2.21
C ILE A 98 -17.53 -6.69 -0.75
N ASN A 99 -18.48 -7.30 -0.01
CA ASN A 99 -18.34 -7.72 1.39
C ASN A 99 -18.09 -6.58 2.40
N SER A 100 -18.54 -5.36 2.10
CA SER A 100 -18.47 -4.21 3.01
C SER A 100 -19.18 -4.47 4.35
N LYS A 101 -20.25 -5.28 4.35
CA LYS A 101 -21.04 -5.66 5.54
C LYS A 101 -20.76 -7.07 6.08
N ASP A 102 -20.08 -7.93 5.30
CA ASP A 102 -19.75 -9.30 5.71
C ASP A 102 -18.39 -9.34 6.42
N LEU A 103 -18.41 -9.28 7.76
CA LEU A 103 -17.21 -9.17 8.61
C LEU A 103 -16.26 -10.37 8.52
N GLY A 104 -16.77 -11.54 8.10
CA GLY A 104 -15.97 -12.76 7.98
C GLY A 104 -15.18 -12.85 6.68
N LYS A 105 -15.47 -12.00 5.69
CA LYS A 105 -14.87 -12.05 4.36
C LYS A 105 -13.90 -10.90 4.11
N PRO A 106 -12.95 -11.06 3.17
CA PRO A 106 -12.16 -9.94 2.68
C PRO A 106 -13.06 -8.88 2.03
N VAL A 107 -12.72 -7.61 2.22
CA VAL A 107 -13.32 -6.52 1.44
C VAL A 107 -12.62 -6.47 0.10
N VAL A 108 -13.41 -6.37 -0.97
CA VAL A 108 -12.90 -6.18 -2.33
C VAL A 108 -13.43 -4.85 -2.85
N GLU A 109 -12.52 -4.00 -3.30
CA GLU A 109 -12.79 -2.72 -3.92
C GLU A 109 -12.34 -2.83 -5.38
N ASN A 110 -13.23 -2.54 -6.33
CA ASN A 110 -12.87 -2.39 -7.74
C ASN A 110 -13.17 -0.96 -8.17
N CYS A 111 -12.24 -0.39 -8.93
CA CYS A 111 -12.32 0.97 -9.40
C CYS A 111 -11.82 1.00 -10.85
N LYS A 112 -12.58 1.64 -11.75
CA LYS A 112 -12.09 2.08 -13.05
C LYS A 112 -11.83 3.58 -12.96
N PHE A 113 -10.66 4.02 -13.39
CA PHE A 113 -10.22 5.40 -13.23
C PHE A 113 -9.45 5.89 -14.44
N SER A 114 -9.42 7.21 -14.59
CA SER A 114 -8.51 7.96 -15.46
C SER A 114 -7.80 9.02 -14.62
N ILE A 115 -6.58 9.36 -15.00
CA ILE A 115 -5.84 10.49 -14.43
C ILE A 115 -5.02 11.14 -15.53
N GLU A 116 -5.27 12.42 -15.76
CA GLU A 116 -4.54 13.21 -16.74
C GLU A 116 -3.15 13.59 -16.21
N SER A 117 -2.20 13.82 -17.11
CA SER A 117 -0.86 14.37 -16.78
C SER A 117 -0.07 13.56 -15.74
N GLN A 118 -0.31 12.25 -15.64
CA GLN A 118 0.39 11.38 -14.70
C GLN A 118 1.78 10.95 -15.22
N ALA A 119 2.01 11.10 -16.52
CA ALA A 119 3.32 10.97 -17.15
C ALA A 119 3.76 12.30 -17.77
N ASP A 120 4.98 12.72 -17.48
CA ASP A 120 5.57 13.94 -18.01
C ASP A 120 6.09 13.70 -19.43
N ILE A 121 5.74 14.58 -20.35
CA ILE A 121 6.22 14.57 -21.73
C ILE A 121 7.23 15.69 -21.90
N ILE A 122 8.47 15.33 -22.22
CA ILE A 122 9.56 16.28 -22.46
C ILE A 122 10.23 15.88 -23.76
N ASP A 123 10.11 16.72 -24.79
CA ASP A 123 10.48 16.41 -26.18
C ASP A 123 9.77 15.10 -26.65
N ASP A 124 10.52 14.14 -27.20
CA ASP A 124 10.01 12.85 -27.67
C ASP A 124 10.11 11.73 -26.59
N LYS A 125 10.13 12.12 -25.31
CA LYS A 125 10.26 11.19 -24.18
C LYS A 125 9.11 11.31 -23.19
N ILE A 126 8.72 10.16 -22.65
CA ILE A 126 7.71 10.04 -21.59
C ILE A 126 8.40 9.57 -20.31
N TYR A 127 8.15 10.28 -19.22
CA TYR A 127 8.67 9.97 -17.88
C TYR A 127 7.50 9.69 -16.95
N PHE A 128 7.52 8.56 -16.24
CA PHE A 128 6.47 8.26 -15.27
C PHE A 128 7.01 7.43 -14.11
N SER A 129 6.43 7.60 -12.92
CA SER A 129 6.65 6.67 -11.81
C SER A 129 5.79 5.43 -12.05
N PRO A 130 6.37 4.21 -12.02
CA PRO A 130 5.59 2.99 -12.19
C PRO A 130 4.61 2.75 -11.04
N MET A 131 4.75 3.44 -9.90
CA MET A 131 3.77 3.40 -8.81
C MET A 131 2.65 4.42 -8.95
N PHE A 132 2.73 5.34 -9.91
CA PHE A 132 1.77 6.42 -10.09
C PHE A 132 1.47 7.15 -8.76
N PHE A 133 0.21 7.17 -8.34
CA PHE A 133 -0.29 7.80 -7.11
C PHE A 133 -0.16 6.92 -5.84
N PHE A 134 0.46 5.74 -5.93
CA PHE A 134 0.69 4.86 -4.77
C PHE A 134 2.02 5.07 -4.05
N LYS A 135 2.90 5.93 -4.58
CA LYS A 135 4.20 6.21 -3.97
C LYS A 135 4.07 6.83 -2.58
N MET A 136 4.98 6.50 -1.68
CA MET A 136 5.13 7.18 -0.41
C MET A 136 5.86 8.52 -0.61
N GLU A 137 5.21 9.62 -0.23
CA GLU A 137 5.76 10.97 -0.42
C GLU A 137 6.88 11.30 0.57
N GLU A 138 6.71 10.91 1.83
CA GLU A 138 7.63 11.29 2.90
C GLU A 138 7.91 10.14 3.86
N ASN A 139 9.13 10.13 4.40
CA ASN A 139 9.49 9.19 5.45
C ASN A 139 8.76 9.55 6.76
N PRO A 140 7.97 8.63 7.35
CA PRO A 140 7.27 8.89 8.61
C PRO A 140 8.23 8.98 9.82
N PHE A 141 9.49 8.54 9.69
CA PHE A 141 10.49 8.50 10.75
C PHE A 141 11.52 9.63 10.60
N LYS A 142 11.12 10.85 10.99
CA LYS A 142 11.95 12.05 10.82
C LYS A 142 12.89 12.37 11.99
N LEU A 143 12.62 11.87 13.19
CA LEU A 143 13.42 12.17 14.39
C LEU A 143 14.88 11.71 14.23
N GLU A 144 15.79 12.34 14.98
CA GLU A 144 17.18 11.89 15.06
C GLU A 144 17.33 10.67 15.97
N LYS A 145 16.58 10.66 17.08
CA LYS A 145 16.56 9.57 18.06
C LYS A 145 15.14 9.34 18.55
N ARG A 146 14.90 8.13 19.01
CA ARG A 146 13.62 7.73 19.59
C ARG A 146 13.87 6.96 20.88
N GLU A 147 13.16 7.33 21.94
CA GLU A 147 13.27 6.65 23.26
C GLU A 147 12.11 5.67 23.50
N PHE A 148 10.98 5.86 22.81
CA PHE A 148 9.80 5.01 22.95
C PHE A 148 9.61 4.08 21.76
N PRO A 149 9.07 2.86 21.96
CA PRO A 149 8.81 1.93 20.87
C PRO A 149 7.94 2.55 19.76
N ILE A 150 8.04 1.97 18.57
CA ILE A 150 7.13 2.27 17.46
C ILE A 150 6.02 1.23 17.49
N ASP A 151 4.78 1.71 17.55
CA ASP A 151 3.59 0.86 17.51
C ASP A 151 2.97 0.93 16.10
N PHE A 152 3.11 -0.17 15.36
CA PHE A 152 2.44 -0.42 14.08
C PHE A 152 1.04 -1.03 14.28
N GLY A 153 0.69 -1.42 15.51
CA GLY A 153 -0.59 -2.00 15.91
C GLY A 153 -0.75 -3.46 15.53
N TYR A 154 -0.36 -3.87 14.33
CA TYR A 154 -0.48 -5.24 13.87
C TYR A 154 0.53 -5.55 12.76
N PRO A 155 0.95 -6.82 12.62
CA PRO A 155 1.72 -7.24 11.45
C PRO A 155 0.96 -6.95 10.15
N SER A 156 1.63 -6.37 9.17
CA SER A 156 1.04 -5.93 7.91
C SER A 156 1.82 -6.43 6.70
N ASP A 157 1.09 -6.65 5.61
CA ASP A 157 1.60 -7.07 4.31
C ASP A 157 0.87 -6.24 3.24
N ASP A 158 1.60 -5.37 2.54
CA ASP A 158 1.13 -4.54 1.43
C ASP A 158 1.76 -5.04 0.14
N ILE A 159 0.91 -5.57 -0.75
CA ILE A 159 1.35 -6.15 -2.02
C ILE A 159 0.74 -5.33 -3.16
N TYR A 160 1.59 -4.82 -4.05
CA TYR A 160 1.18 -4.11 -5.25
C TYR A 160 1.61 -4.89 -6.49
N ARG A 161 0.70 -5.05 -7.45
CA ARG A 161 0.95 -5.75 -8.72
C ARG A 161 0.44 -4.90 -9.86
N PHE A 162 1.34 -4.16 -10.49
CA PHE A 162 0.99 -3.22 -11.55
C PHE A 162 1.43 -3.79 -12.90
N ASN A 163 0.48 -3.85 -13.82
CA ASN A 163 0.71 -4.19 -15.22
C ASN A 163 0.40 -2.94 -16.03
N ILE A 164 1.42 -2.37 -16.64
CA ILE A 164 1.36 -1.09 -17.32
C ILE A 164 1.60 -1.34 -18.80
N THR A 165 0.61 -1.00 -19.63
CA THR A 165 0.71 -1.02 -21.08
C THR A 165 1.26 0.31 -21.54
N LEU A 166 2.37 0.26 -22.28
CA LEU A 166 3.02 1.44 -22.84
C LEU A 166 2.34 1.87 -24.14
N PRO A 167 2.42 3.17 -24.50
CA PRO A 167 1.90 3.67 -25.77
C PRO A 167 2.60 3.01 -26.98
N GLU A 168 1.90 2.95 -28.11
CA GLU A 168 2.44 2.39 -29.34
C GLU A 168 3.59 3.24 -29.89
N GLY A 169 4.60 2.59 -30.46
CA GLY A 169 5.77 3.31 -30.99
C GLY A 169 6.77 3.79 -29.95
N TYR A 170 6.60 3.44 -28.66
CA TYR A 170 7.57 3.74 -27.61
C TYR A 170 8.37 2.52 -27.16
N THR A 171 9.62 2.75 -26.79
CA THR A 171 10.51 1.76 -26.17
C THR A 171 11.07 2.26 -24.85
N VAL A 172 11.35 1.35 -23.93
CA VAL A 172 11.92 1.68 -22.62
C VAL A 172 13.42 1.96 -22.75
N VAL A 173 13.83 3.17 -22.39
CA VAL A 173 15.24 3.59 -22.33
C VAL A 173 15.85 3.26 -20.97
N SER A 174 15.07 3.49 -19.92
CA SER A 174 15.48 3.32 -18.53
C SER A 174 14.30 2.80 -17.72
N ALA A 175 14.59 1.88 -16.81
CA ALA A 175 13.64 1.41 -15.81
C ALA A 175 14.36 1.24 -14.47
N PRO A 176 13.62 1.38 -13.35
CA PRO A 176 14.18 1.17 -12.02
C PRO A 176 14.81 -0.20 -11.84
N GLN A 177 15.83 -0.28 -11.00
CA GLN A 177 16.44 -1.57 -10.66
C GLN A 177 15.62 -2.29 -9.57
N SER A 178 15.63 -3.63 -9.62
CA SER A 178 14.99 -4.41 -8.56
C SER A 178 15.76 -4.22 -7.25
N LYS A 179 15.04 -3.92 -6.17
CA LYS A 179 15.61 -3.65 -4.83
C LYS A 179 15.00 -4.60 -3.81
N LYS A 180 15.82 -5.03 -2.85
CA LYS A 180 15.38 -5.79 -1.69
C LYS A 180 15.98 -5.17 -0.44
N LEU A 181 15.15 -4.90 0.55
CA LEU A 181 15.54 -4.40 1.86
C LEU A 181 14.98 -5.33 2.93
N GLU A 182 15.75 -5.56 3.98
CA GLU A 182 15.33 -6.36 5.13
C GLU A 182 15.63 -5.59 6.40
N LEU A 183 14.69 -5.60 7.34
CA LEU A 183 14.95 -5.15 8.69
C LEU A 183 15.63 -6.28 9.48
N PRO A 184 16.46 -5.94 10.47
CA PRO A 184 17.05 -6.91 11.39
C PRO A 184 16.00 -7.80 12.04
N ASP A 185 16.40 -8.98 12.51
CA ASP A 185 15.57 -9.91 13.28
C ASP A 185 14.20 -10.23 12.65
N ASN A 186 14.14 -10.18 11.31
CA ASN A 186 12.93 -10.41 10.53
C ASN A 186 11.76 -9.47 10.94
N LEU A 187 12.06 -8.25 11.37
CA LEU A 187 11.04 -7.26 11.76
C LEU A 187 10.19 -6.80 10.57
N GLY A 188 10.71 -6.91 9.35
CA GLY A 188 10.02 -6.55 8.12
C GLY A 188 10.92 -6.69 6.89
N SER A 189 10.32 -6.54 5.72
CA SER A 189 11.03 -6.66 4.45
C SER A 189 10.30 -5.93 3.34
N PHE A 190 11.07 -5.47 2.36
CA PHE A 190 10.58 -4.80 1.17
C PHE A 190 11.23 -5.42 -0.05
N THR A 191 10.43 -5.80 -1.03
CA THR A 191 10.90 -6.17 -2.36
C THR A 191 10.23 -5.30 -3.40
N TYR A 192 11.02 -4.78 -4.33
CA TYR A 192 10.60 -3.98 -5.45
C TYR A 192 11.16 -4.63 -6.71
N GLN A 193 10.30 -5.11 -7.60
CA GLN A 193 10.69 -5.87 -8.79
C GLN A 193 10.04 -5.28 -10.02
N VAL A 194 10.86 -4.82 -10.96
CA VAL A 194 10.43 -4.30 -12.25
C VAL A 194 10.89 -5.23 -13.36
N LYS A 195 9.96 -5.57 -14.26
CA LYS A 195 10.22 -6.38 -15.45
C LYS A 195 9.60 -5.72 -16.67
N VAL A 196 10.44 -5.39 -17.64
CA VAL A 196 10.02 -4.87 -18.95
C VAL A 196 9.92 -6.02 -19.94
N GLN A 197 8.77 -6.15 -20.61
CA GLN A 197 8.49 -7.18 -21.61
C GLN A 197 7.75 -6.57 -22.80
N GLY A 198 8.49 -6.27 -23.87
CA GLY A 198 7.94 -5.60 -25.05
C GLY A 198 7.32 -4.25 -24.68
N SER A 199 6.04 -4.06 -25.00
CA SER A 199 5.25 -2.88 -24.67
C SER A 199 4.58 -2.92 -23.29
N THR A 200 5.02 -3.83 -22.40
CA THR A 200 4.45 -3.93 -21.05
C THR A 200 5.52 -3.83 -19.98
N VAL A 201 5.19 -3.13 -18.89
CA VAL A 201 5.98 -3.08 -17.66
C VAL A 201 5.19 -3.77 -16.56
N GLN A 202 5.84 -4.71 -15.87
CA GLN A 202 5.32 -5.34 -14.67
C GLN A 202 6.10 -4.86 -13.46
N LEU A 203 5.40 -4.27 -12.49
CA LEU A 203 5.95 -3.90 -11.18
C LEU A 203 5.28 -4.76 -10.11
N ILE A 204 6.08 -5.41 -9.29
CA ILE A 204 5.63 -6.14 -8.10
C ILE A 204 6.34 -5.55 -6.89
N ILE A 205 5.55 -5.17 -5.90
CA ILE A 205 6.03 -4.70 -4.60
C ILE A 205 5.40 -5.56 -3.52
N ASP A 206 6.21 -5.92 -2.53
CA ASP A 206 5.78 -6.62 -1.32
C ASP A 206 6.50 -5.96 -0.13
N SER A 207 5.73 -5.26 0.71
CA SER A 207 6.20 -4.53 1.89
C SER A 207 5.57 -5.12 3.14
N LYS A 208 6.41 -5.59 4.05
CA LYS A 208 6.02 -6.30 5.27
C LYS A 208 6.56 -5.62 6.51
N ILE A 209 5.71 -5.57 7.53
CA ILE A 209 6.08 -5.35 8.91
C ILE A 209 5.55 -6.57 9.69
N ASN A 210 6.44 -7.37 10.24
CA ASN A 210 6.09 -8.68 10.79
C ASN A 210 5.69 -8.62 12.26
N VAL A 211 5.94 -7.48 12.93
CA VAL A 211 5.67 -7.30 14.36
C VAL A 211 4.84 -6.04 14.62
N PRO A 212 3.96 -6.06 15.63
CA PRO A 212 3.14 -4.91 15.98
C PRO A 212 3.93 -3.79 16.66
N ILE A 213 4.98 -4.12 17.41
CA ILE A 213 5.83 -3.15 18.10
C ILE A 213 7.28 -3.37 17.69
N VAL A 214 7.99 -2.27 17.40
CA VAL A 214 9.45 -2.28 17.19
C VAL A 214 10.16 -1.49 18.29
N SER A 215 11.18 -2.11 18.87
CA SER A 215 12.03 -1.49 19.90
C SER A 215 12.78 -0.27 19.35
N PRO A 216 13.00 0.79 20.16
CA PRO A 216 13.75 1.97 19.73
C PRO A 216 15.17 1.67 19.23
N ILE A 217 15.77 0.55 19.65
CA ILE A 217 17.11 0.14 19.20
C ILE A 217 17.18 -0.08 17.68
N TYR A 218 16.06 -0.38 17.03
CA TYR A 218 15.97 -0.56 15.58
C TYR A 218 15.52 0.72 14.85
N TYR A 219 15.45 1.86 15.54
CA TYR A 219 14.92 3.09 14.95
C TYR A 219 15.72 3.55 13.72
N ASP A 220 17.05 3.52 13.81
CA ASP A 220 17.91 3.90 12.68
C ASP A 220 17.74 2.95 11.50
N ALA A 221 17.64 1.64 11.76
CA ALA A 221 17.38 0.63 10.74
C ALA A 221 16.01 0.85 10.06
N LEU A 222 14.97 1.18 10.84
CA LEU A 222 13.65 1.54 10.30
C LEU A 222 13.71 2.80 9.45
N LYS A 223 14.40 3.84 9.92
CA LYS A 223 14.53 5.10 9.17
C LYS A 223 15.21 4.86 7.83
N SER A 224 16.33 4.13 7.80
CA SER A 224 17.04 3.75 6.57
C SER A 224 16.18 2.85 5.66
N TYR A 225 15.43 1.90 6.23
CA TYR A 225 14.53 1.04 5.48
C TYR A 225 13.44 1.85 4.74
N PHE A 226 12.76 2.77 5.42
CA PHE A 226 11.73 3.61 4.80
C PHE A 226 12.33 4.60 3.79
N SER A 227 13.53 5.15 4.05
CA SER A 227 14.22 5.99 3.06
C SER A 227 14.59 5.21 1.80
N GLY A 228 15.11 4.00 1.95
CA GLY A 228 15.47 3.15 0.81
C GLY A 228 14.25 2.68 0.00
N LEU A 229 13.11 2.48 0.66
CA LEU A 229 11.83 2.23 0.02
C LEU A 229 11.41 3.45 -0.82
N ILE A 230 11.33 4.64 -0.21
CA ILE A 230 10.92 5.88 -0.90
C ILE A 230 11.82 6.18 -2.09
N GLU A 231 13.13 5.98 -1.96
CA GLU A 231 14.08 6.14 -3.06
C GLU A 231 13.71 5.24 -4.25
N ALA A 232 13.39 3.96 -4.01
CA ALA A 232 13.01 3.04 -5.07
C ALA A 232 11.64 3.39 -5.70
N GLU A 233 10.69 3.88 -4.90
CA GLU A 233 9.36 4.29 -5.40
C GLU A 233 9.41 5.60 -6.22
N ASN A 234 10.43 6.43 -6.00
CA ASN A 234 10.67 7.69 -6.72
C ASN A 234 11.44 7.49 -8.04
N GLU A 235 12.04 6.33 -8.29
CA GLU A 235 12.66 6.05 -9.58
C GLU A 235 11.61 6.02 -10.70
N GLN A 236 11.94 6.65 -11.83
CA GLN A 236 11.04 6.77 -12.98
C GLN A 236 11.41 5.79 -14.09
N ILE A 237 10.41 5.43 -14.89
CA ILE A 237 10.59 4.79 -16.20
C ILE A 237 10.65 5.88 -17.26
N VAL A 238 11.60 5.74 -18.18
CA VAL A 238 11.78 6.65 -19.31
C VAL A 238 11.53 5.90 -20.60
N LEU A 239 10.62 6.42 -21.41
CA LEU A 239 10.33 5.94 -22.75
C LEU A 239 10.92 6.90 -23.78
N THR A 240 11.27 6.38 -24.96
CA THR A 240 11.57 7.18 -26.15
C THR A 240 10.73 6.69 -27.31
N LYS A 241 10.34 7.61 -28.17
CA LYS A 241 9.71 7.27 -29.45
C LYS A 241 10.71 6.50 -30.33
N THR A 242 10.20 5.49 -31.03
CA THR A 242 10.95 4.61 -31.95
C THR A 242 10.94 5.18 -33.35
#